data_AF-A0A2V7RFJ9-F1
#
_entry.id   AF-A0A2V7RFJ9-F1
#
_cell.length_a   1.000
_cell.length_b   1.000
_cell.length_c   1.000
_cell.angle_alpha   90.00
_cell.angle_beta   90.00
_cell.angle_gamma   90.00
#
_symmetry.space_group_name_H-M   'P 1'
#
loop_
_entity.id
_entity.type
_entity.pdbx_description
1 polymer ?
#
loop_
_entity_poly.entity_id
_entity_poly.type
_entity_poly.pdbx_seq_one_letter_code
_entity_poly.pdbx_strand_id
1 'polypeptide(L)'
;YLADLVREVGRERFTQFWRSALPPDSAFAAATGMPIERWTARWQRERLHGMMFRNRVPLASVLLSLLIAGAVIAGGAAAVSRRRVG
;
A
#
# COMPACT_ATOMS: atom_id res chain seq x y z
N TYR A 1 14.24 1.15 2.62
CA TYR A 1 14.19 0.42 3.90
C TYR A 1 15.58 -0.01 4.35
N LEU A 2 16.15 -1.15 3.89
CA LEU A 2 17.48 -1.63 4.35
C LEU A 2 18.62 -0.65 4.06
N ALA A 3 18.64 -0.03 2.88
CA ALA A 3 19.66 0.99 2.56
C ALA A 3 19.58 2.21 3.51
N ASP A 4 18.38 2.60 3.92
CA ASP A 4 18.16 3.72 4.84
C ASP A 4 18.54 3.33 6.26
N LEU A 5 18.24 2.08 6.63
CA LEU A 5 18.64 1.51 7.90
C LEU A 5 20.17 1.54 8.06
N VAL A 6 20.91 1.10 7.05
CA VAL A 6 22.38 1.15 7.06
C VAL A 6 22.88 2.59 7.15
N ARG A 7 22.23 3.54 6.48
CA ARG A 7 22.60 4.96 6.51
C ARG A 7 22.35 5.62 7.87
N GLU A 8 21.23 5.31 8.54
CA GLU A 8 20.88 5.88 9.85
C GLU A 8 21.63 5.21 11.00
N VAL A 9 21.68 3.88 11.02
CA VAL A 9 22.24 3.10 12.15
C VAL A 9 23.77 2.99 12.04
N GLY A 10 24.29 3.07 10.82
CA GLY A 10 25.70 2.91 10.51
C GLY A 10 26.08 1.47 10.20
N ARG A 11 27.13 1.30 9.39
CA ARG A 11 27.56 -0.01 8.88
C ARG A 11 28.01 -0.97 9.98
N GLU A 12 28.68 -0.48 11.02
CA GLU A 12 29.20 -1.30 12.13
C GLU A 12 28.07 -1.93 12.94
N ARG A 13 27.15 -1.10 13.44
CA ARG A 13 25.97 -1.57 14.19
C ARG A 13 25.06 -2.45 13.34
N PHE A 14 24.88 -2.11 12.05
CA PHE A 14 24.14 -2.97 11.12
C PHE A 14 24.80 -4.36 10.98
N THR A 15 26.13 -4.41 10.87
CA THR A 15 26.87 -5.68 10.78
C THR A 15 26.77 -6.48 12.09
N GLN A 16 26.84 -5.81 13.23
CA GLN A 16 26.65 -6.43 14.55
C GLN A 16 25.25 -7.05 14.68
N PHE A 17 24.20 -6.32 14.28
CA PHE A 17 22.84 -6.85 14.18
C PHE A 17 22.79 -8.09 13.28
N TRP A 18 23.35 -7.98 12.06
CA TRP A 18 23.25 -9.03 11.04
C TRP A 18 23.99 -10.32 11.39
N ARG A 19 25.05 -10.23 12.21
CA ARG A 19 25.86 -11.38 12.65
C ARG A 19 25.43 -11.95 14.00
N SER A 20 24.44 -11.34 14.65
CA SER A 20 23.96 -11.79 15.95
C SER A 20 23.29 -13.16 15.86
N ALA A 21 23.54 -14.01 16.85
CA ALA A 21 22.80 -15.27 17.02
C ALA A 21 21.44 -15.08 17.73
N LEU A 22 21.16 -13.87 18.22
CA LEU A 22 19.89 -13.54 18.84
C LEU A 22 18.76 -13.47 17.80
N PRO A 23 17.48 -13.63 18.23
CA PRO A 23 16.34 -13.31 17.38
C PRO A 23 16.44 -11.88 16.83
N PRO A 24 15.93 -11.60 15.61
CA PRO A 24 16.12 -10.33 14.93
C PRO A 24 15.76 -9.09 15.76
N ASP A 25 14.62 -9.12 16.47
CA ASP A 25 14.17 -7.98 17.28
C ASP A 25 15.12 -7.72 18.46
N SER A 26 15.58 -8.79 19.11
CA SER A 26 16.56 -8.72 20.20
C SER A 26 17.94 -8.32 19.69
N ALA A 27 18.37 -8.83 18.54
CA ALA A 27 19.63 -8.48 17.88
C ALA A 27 19.67 -7.00 17.50
N PHE A 28 18.55 -6.50 16.97
CA PHE A 28 18.42 -5.10 16.58
C PHE A 28 18.42 -4.18 17.79
N ALA A 29 17.65 -4.53 18.84
CA ALA A 29 17.64 -3.79 20.09
C ALA A 29 19.03 -3.79 20.75
N ALA A 30 19.75 -4.91 20.73
CA ALA A 30 21.11 -5.01 21.26
C ALA A 30 22.12 -4.16 20.49
N ALA A 31 22.01 -4.07 19.16
CA ALA A 31 22.95 -3.33 18.33
C ALA A 31 22.66 -1.81 18.27
N THR A 32 21.40 -1.41 18.42
CA THR A 32 20.97 -0.02 18.18
C THR A 32 20.42 0.68 19.43
N GLY A 33 20.12 -0.07 20.49
CA GLY A 33 19.49 0.44 21.71
C GLY A 33 18.00 0.76 21.55
N MET A 34 17.38 0.43 20.40
CA MET A 34 15.95 0.66 20.18
C MET A 34 15.26 -0.56 19.52
N PRO A 35 13.96 -0.80 19.78
CA PRO A 35 13.20 -1.83 19.07
C PRO A 35 13.06 -1.54 17.56
N ILE A 36 13.13 -2.58 16.73
CA ILE A 36 13.08 -2.44 15.27
C ILE A 36 11.74 -1.87 14.78
N GLU A 37 10.65 -2.14 15.50
CA GLU A 37 9.30 -1.67 15.20
C GLU A 37 9.21 -0.16 15.37
N ARG A 38 9.84 0.39 16.43
CA ARG A 38 9.86 1.85 16.64
C ARG A 38 10.63 2.55 15.53
N TRP A 39 11.77 1.99 15.13
CA TRP A 39 12.54 2.52 14.02
C TRP A 39 11.73 2.49 12.72
N THR A 40 11.12 1.33 12.42
CA THR A 40 10.30 1.10 11.22
C THR A 40 9.09 2.03 11.16
N ALA A 41 8.35 2.18 12.27
CA ALA A 41 7.18 3.05 12.34
C ALA A 41 7.55 4.53 12.14
N ARG A 42 8.72 4.97 12.64
CA ARG A 42 9.23 6.30 12.37
C ARG A 42 9.61 6.46 10.89
N TRP A 43 10.40 5.53 10.35
CA TRP A 43 10.80 5.53 8.94
C TRP A 43 9.59 5.54 8.00
N GLN A 44 8.55 4.74 8.31
CA GLN A 44 7.29 4.73 7.57
C GLN A 44 6.58 6.06 7.64
N ARG A 45 6.42 6.66 8.83
CA ARG A 45 5.77 7.99 8.96
C ARG A 45 6.53 9.04 8.15
N GLU A 46 7.84 9.11 8.26
CA GLU A 46 8.64 10.13 7.56
C GLU A 46 8.58 9.99 6.03
N ARG A 47 8.56 8.75 5.51
CA ARG A 47 8.52 8.51 4.05
C ARG A 47 7.13 8.42 3.45
N LEU A 48 6.14 7.96 4.21
CA LEU A 48 4.78 7.76 3.73
C LEU A 48 3.85 8.94 4.04
N HIS A 49 4.19 9.84 4.98
CA HIS A 49 3.38 11.06 5.19
C HIS A 49 3.30 11.95 3.94
N GLY A 50 4.28 11.90 3.04
CA GLY A 50 4.22 12.58 1.73
C GLY A 50 3.48 11.80 0.64
N MET A 51 3.22 10.51 0.87
CA MET A 51 2.54 9.62 -0.06
C MET A 51 1.03 9.77 0.15
N MET A 52 0.49 10.95 -0.15
CA MET A 52 -0.95 11.06 -0.36
C MET A 52 -1.29 10.10 -1.48
N PHE A 53 -1.94 8.98 -1.13
CA PHE A 53 -2.72 8.18 -2.07
C PHE A 53 -3.85 9.07 -2.59
N ARG A 54 -3.52 10.02 -3.45
CA ARG A 54 -4.48 10.79 -4.21
C ARG A 54 -4.98 9.84 -5.28
N ASN A 55 -5.88 8.95 -4.86
CA ASN A 55 -6.60 8.03 -5.70
C ASN A 55 -7.53 8.87 -6.58
N ARG A 56 -6.98 9.49 -7.64
CA ARG A 56 -7.77 10.20 -8.63
C ARG A 56 -8.47 9.12 -9.45
N VAL A 57 -9.67 8.74 -9.01
CA VAL A 57 -10.56 7.98 -9.88
C VAL A 57 -10.77 8.84 -11.13
N PRO A 58 -10.40 8.35 -12.33
CA PRO A 58 -10.54 9.15 -13.54
C PRO A 58 -12.03 9.43 -13.75
N LEU A 59 -12.40 10.69 -13.96
CA LEU A 59 -13.79 11.06 -14.24
C LEU A 59 -14.33 10.27 -15.45
N ALA A 60 -13.48 10.02 -16.44
CA ALA A 60 -13.78 9.17 -17.58
C ALA A 60 -14.17 7.74 -17.18
N SER A 61 -13.49 7.13 -16.19
CA SER A 61 -13.84 5.79 -15.70
C SER A 61 -15.19 5.77 -15.02
N VAL A 62 -15.55 6.83 -14.29
CA VAL A 62 -16.87 6.98 -13.66
C VAL A 62 -17.95 7.11 -14.73
N LEU A 63 -17.75 8.00 -15.71
CA LEU A 63 -18.68 8.23 -16.82
C LEU A 63 -18.88 6.97 -17.66
N LEU A 64 -17.81 6.25 -17.97
CA LEU A 64 -17.87 5.01 -18.73
C LEU A 64 -18.65 3.93 -17.96
N SER A 65 -18.41 3.81 -16.65
CA SER A 65 -19.13 2.86 -15.79
C SER A 65 -20.63 3.15 -15.76
N LEU A 66 -21.01 4.43 -15.67
CA LEU A 66 -22.40 4.86 -15.71
C LEU A 66 -23.05 4.59 -17.08
N LEU A 67 -22.33 4.83 -18.17
CA LEU A 67 -22.78 4.54 -19.53
C LEU A 67 -23.06 3.05 -19.73
N ILE A 68 -22.13 2.19 -19.29
CA ILE A 68 -22.28 0.74 -19.39
C ILE A 68 -23.47 0.27 -18.55
N ALA A 69 -23.60 0.75 -17.32
CA ALA A 69 -24.74 0.42 -16.46
C ALA A 69 -26.07 0.83 -17.10
N GLY A 70 -26.15 2.04 -17.66
CA GLY A 70 -27.33 2.53 -18.39
C GLY A 70 -27.67 1.67 -19.61
N ALA A 71 -26.67 1.29 -20.40
CA ALA A 71 -26.87 0.44 -21.58
C ALA A 71 -27.41 -0.96 -21.22
N VAL A 72 -26.91 -1.56 -20.12
CA VAL A 72 -27.40 -2.86 -19.63
C VAL A 72 -28.85 -2.76 -19.19
N ILE A 73 -29.22 -1.72 -18.44
CA ILE A 73 -30.59 -1.50 -17.96
C ILE A 73 -31.54 -1.29 -19.16
N ALA A 74 -31.16 -0.41 -20.10
CA ALA A 74 -31.97 -0.11 -21.28
C ALA A 74 -32.13 -1.33 -22.19
N GLY A 75 -31.04 -2.07 -22.43
CA GLY A 75 -31.07 -3.31 -23.21
C GLY A 75 -31.95 -4.39 -22.57
N GLY A 76 -31.86 -4.57 -21.25
CA GLY A 76 -32.72 -5.49 -20.51
C GLY A 76 -34.19 -5.11 -20.58
N ALA A 77 -34.52 -3.83 -20.37
CA ALA A 77 -35.89 -3.33 -20.48
C ALA A 77 -36.46 -3.52 -21.89
N ALA A 78 -35.69 -3.22 -22.94
CA ALA A 78 -36.11 -3.40 -24.33
C ALA A 78 -36.32 -4.88 -24.67
N ALA A 79 -35.46 -5.78 -24.18
CA ALA A 79 -35.60 -7.22 -24.39
C ALA A 79 -36.87 -7.78 -23.73
N VAL A 80 -37.19 -7.32 -22.50
CA VAL A 80 -38.42 -7.71 -21.81
C VAL A 80 -39.65 -7.18 -22.53
N SER A 81 -39.66 -5.92 -22.96
CA SER A 81 -40.79 -5.33 -23.68
C SER A 81 -41.06 -6.06 -25.00
N ARG A 82 -40.02 -6.46 -25.75
CA ARG A 82 -40.18 -7.24 -26.99
C ARG A 82 -40.80 -8.63 -26.75
N ARG A 83 -40.50 -9.28 -25.62
CA ARG A 83 -41.07 -10.59 -25.24
C ARG A 83 -42.54 -10.53 -24.82
N ARG A 84 -43.09 -9.36 -24.52
CA ARG A 84 -44.50 -9.20 -24.13
C ARG A 84 -45.45 -8.94 -25.31
N VAL A 85 -44.89 -8.61 -26.48
CA VAL A 85 -45.66 -8.19 -27.66
C VAL A 85 -45.70 -9.28 -28.75
N GLY A 86 -44.88 -10.32 -28.65
CA GLY A 86 -44.95 -11.54 -29.46
C GLY A 86 -45.44 -12.71 -28.64
#